data_AF-A0A5M9P1E6-F1
#
_entry.id   AF-A0A5M9P1E6-F1
#
_cell.length_a   1.000
_cell.length_b   1.000
_cell.length_c   1.000
_cell.angle_alpha   90.00
_cell.angle_beta   90.00
_cell.angle_gamma   90.00
#
_symmetry.space_group_name_H-M   'P 1'
#
loop_
_entity.id
_entity.type
_entity.pdbx_description
1 polymer ?
#
loop_
_entity_poly.entity_id
_entity_poly.type
_entity_poly.pdbx_seq_one_letter_code
_entity_poly.pdbx_strand_id
1 'polypeptide(L)'
;MLKLLRQMKKWKLASLSLIILVTTFFIYHQFGNSMSRADEAKFLIGQLNTVLDAAEQYSHDNGSLPPITSDTDTKFGYLNINHLIENPGISTWQGPYLAFDDTWIGGDQYIDHPDYIATQLLLKEKGSQWVRGSSETGCNASSPVCSLAACIWLVPTKVARDINQIVDGDTSIESSDATGKIRYDNTFGGALVCMIGDDYPMPSTQPN
;
A
#
# COMPACT_ATOMS: atom_id res chain seq x y z
N MET A 1 -59.04 20.83 11.95
CA MET A 1 -58.01 21.71 12.58
C MET A 1 -56.96 20.96 13.41
N LEU A 2 -57.34 20.10 14.38
CA LEU A 2 -56.37 19.42 15.26
C LEU A 2 -55.36 18.48 14.54
N LYS A 3 -55.75 17.78 13.47
CA LYS A 3 -54.86 16.89 12.70
C LYS A 3 -53.78 17.64 11.92
N LEU A 4 -54.12 18.80 11.36
CA LEU A 4 -53.20 19.67 10.61
C LEU A 4 -52.10 20.25 11.52
N LEU A 5 -52.46 20.69 12.73
CA LEU A 5 -51.50 21.17 13.73
C LEU A 5 -50.53 20.08 14.18
N ARG A 6 -51.00 18.83 14.32
CA ARG A 6 -50.14 17.68 14.64
C ARG A 6 -49.19 17.31 13.50
N GLN A 7 -49.63 17.41 12.24
CA GLN A 7 -48.77 17.18 11.07
C GLN A 7 -47.70 18.27 10.93
N MET A 8 -48.05 19.54 11.11
CA MET A 8 -47.10 20.66 11.07
C MET A 8 -46.03 20.54 12.17
N LYS A 9 -46.41 20.08 13.37
CA LYS A 9 -45.46 19.88 14.48
C LYS A 9 -44.48 18.73 14.17
N LYS A 10 -44.95 17.63 13.58
CA LYS A 10 -44.09 16.52 13.13
C LYS A 10 -43.15 16.92 12.00
N TRP A 11 -43.62 17.71 11.04
CA TRP A 11 -42.78 18.22 9.95
C TRP A 11 -41.68 19.17 10.46
N LYS A 12 -42.00 20.06 11.40
CA LYS A 12 -41.00 20.94 12.04
C LYS A 12 -39.94 20.17 12.83
N LEU A 13 -40.35 19.11 13.54
CA LEU A 13 -39.43 18.23 14.27
C LEU A 13 -38.53 17.45 13.30
N ALA A 14 -39.09 16.87 12.25
CA ALA A 14 -38.33 16.14 11.23
C ALA A 14 -37.35 17.05 10.47
N SER A 15 -37.75 18.27 10.13
CA SER A 15 -36.86 19.25 9.49
C SER A 15 -35.74 19.71 10.41
N LEU A 16 -36.00 19.88 11.71
CA LEU A 16 -34.95 20.23 12.67
C LEU A 16 -33.94 19.09 12.83
N SER A 17 -34.42 17.84 12.92
CA SER A 17 -33.56 16.65 12.99
C SER A 17 -32.69 16.48 11.74
N LEU A 18 -33.24 16.75 10.55
CA LEU A 18 -32.48 16.70 9.30
C LEU A 18 -31.42 17.80 9.24
N ILE A 19 -31.74 19.02 9.66
CA ILE A 19 -30.76 20.12 9.72
C ILE A 19 -29.64 19.79 10.69
N ILE A 20 -29.96 19.25 11.87
CA ILE A 20 -28.94 18.83 12.85
C ILE A 20 -28.03 17.77 12.23
N LEU A 21 -28.58 16.72 11.63
CA LEU A 21 -27.80 15.66 10.96
C LEU A 21 -26.87 16.22 9.88
N VAL A 22 -27.38 17.11 9.03
CA VAL A 22 -26.60 17.76 7.97
C VAL A 22 -25.51 18.64 8.58
N THR A 23 -25.81 19.45 9.59
CA THR A 23 -24.81 20.29 10.26
C THR A 23 -23.76 19.47 11.01
N THR A 24 -24.13 18.37 11.67
CA THR A 24 -23.15 17.48 12.31
C THR A 24 -22.28 16.75 11.30
N PHE A 25 -22.82 16.40 10.13
CA PHE A 25 -22.04 15.83 9.03
C PHE A 25 -21.03 16.85 8.47
N PHE A 26 -21.46 18.10 8.25
CA PHE A 26 -20.57 19.18 7.81
C PHE A 26 -19.51 19.55 8.85
N ILE A 27 -19.87 19.63 10.13
CA ILE A 27 -18.93 19.88 11.23
C ILE A 27 -17.95 18.70 11.35
N TYR A 28 -18.41 17.45 11.28
CA TYR A 28 -17.52 16.28 11.31
C TYR A 28 -16.53 16.27 10.13
N HIS A 29 -16.99 16.62 8.92
CA HIS A 29 -16.11 16.75 7.76
C HIS A 29 -15.17 17.97 7.80
N GLN A 30 -15.56 19.04 8.50
CA GLN A 30 -14.78 20.28 8.60
C GLN A 30 -13.80 20.27 9.77
N PHE A 31 -14.05 19.47 10.82
CA PHE A 31 -13.20 19.32 12.00
C PHE A 31 -12.50 17.96 12.10
N GLY A 32 -12.79 17.00 11.22
CA GLY A 32 -11.87 15.90 10.96
C GLY A 32 -10.60 16.51 10.36
N ASN A 33 -9.50 16.47 11.10
CA ASN A 33 -8.19 16.95 10.65
C ASN A 33 -7.86 16.29 9.30
N SER A 34 -8.17 16.95 8.20
CA SER A 34 -7.71 16.51 6.89
C SER A 34 -6.22 16.82 6.86
N MET A 35 -5.42 15.76 6.91
CA MET A 35 -3.98 15.86 6.75
C MET A 35 -3.68 16.64 5.48
N SER A 36 -2.72 17.57 5.53
CA SER A 36 -2.33 18.27 4.32
C SER A 36 -1.74 17.27 3.32
N ARG A 37 -1.85 17.55 2.02
CA ARG A 37 -1.31 16.64 0.99
C ARG A 37 0.18 16.32 1.19
N ALA A 38 0.96 17.31 1.61
CA ALA A 38 2.38 17.14 1.87
C ALA A 38 2.64 16.28 3.11
N ASP A 39 1.80 16.39 4.14
CA ASP A 39 1.88 15.54 5.32
C ASP A 39 1.41 14.11 5.00
N GLU A 40 0.42 13.95 4.12
CA GLU A 40 -0.04 12.66 3.60
C GLU A 40 1.05 11.94 2.82
N ALA A 41 1.76 12.67 1.95
CA ALA A 41 2.91 12.13 1.24
C ALA A 41 4.02 11.65 2.20
N LYS A 42 4.35 12.44 3.23
CA LYS A 42 5.35 12.06 4.24
C LYS A 42 4.90 10.88 5.09
N PHE A 43 3.63 10.85 5.48
CA PHE A 43 3.04 9.75 6.22
C PHE A 43 3.14 8.45 5.41
N LEU A 44 2.78 8.50 4.13
CA LEU A 44 2.87 7.34 3.23
C LEU A 44 4.30 6.88 2.95
N ILE A 45 5.25 7.81 2.84
CA ILE A 45 6.68 7.47 2.80
C ILE A 45 7.08 6.70 4.06
N GLY A 46 6.59 7.13 5.23
CA GLY A 46 6.76 6.41 6.49
C GLY A 46 6.19 5.00 6.44
N GLN A 47 4.96 4.82 5.96
CA GLN A 47 4.32 3.51 5.81
C GLN A 47 5.09 2.59 4.85
N LEU A 48 5.54 3.11 3.70
CA LEU A 48 6.36 2.36 2.74
C LEU A 48 7.68 1.89 3.36
N ASN A 49 8.36 2.73 4.13
CA ASN A 49 9.56 2.33 4.86
C ASN A 49 9.25 1.27 5.92
N THR A 50 8.18 1.42 6.71
CA THR A 50 7.77 0.40 7.69
C THR A 50 7.58 -0.97 7.06
N VAL A 51 6.98 -1.04 5.86
CA VAL A 51 6.79 -2.30 5.12
C VAL A 51 8.12 -2.88 4.63
N LEU A 52 9.05 -2.04 4.16
CA LEU A 52 10.40 -2.46 3.77
C LEU A 52 11.19 -2.98 4.98
N ASP A 53 11.21 -2.24 6.09
CA ASP A 53 11.90 -2.58 7.33
C ASP A 53 11.37 -3.91 7.91
N ALA A 54 10.06 -4.15 7.83
CA ALA A 54 9.46 -5.40 8.28
C ALA A 54 9.90 -6.61 7.44
N ALA A 55 10.02 -6.44 6.12
CA ALA A 55 10.54 -7.48 5.23
C ALA A 55 12.03 -7.75 5.45
N GLU A 56 12.80 -6.70 5.73
CA GLU A 56 14.22 -6.81 6.11
C GLU A 56 14.37 -7.58 7.43
N GLN A 57 13.58 -7.23 8.46
CA GLN A 57 13.61 -7.95 9.74
C GLN A 57 13.18 -9.41 9.60
N TYR A 58 12.15 -9.70 8.79
CA TYR A 58 11.78 -11.08 8.46
C TYR A 58 12.97 -11.82 7.81
N SER A 59 13.67 -11.18 6.88
CA SER A 59 14.84 -11.77 6.20
C SER A 59 15.97 -12.05 7.18
N HIS A 60 16.23 -11.15 8.12
CA HIS A 60 17.24 -11.34 9.16
C HIS A 60 16.92 -12.52 10.09
N ASP A 61 15.68 -12.65 10.52
CA ASP A 61 15.28 -13.71 11.44
C ASP A 61 15.22 -15.09 10.78
N ASN A 62 14.78 -15.13 9.53
CA ASN A 62 14.46 -16.39 8.84
C ASN A 62 15.49 -16.78 7.77
N GLY A 63 16.47 -15.91 7.48
CA GLY A 63 17.53 -16.14 6.51
C GLY A 63 17.14 -15.88 5.05
N SER A 64 15.89 -15.47 4.78
CA SER A 64 15.40 -15.12 3.46
C SER A 64 14.18 -14.21 3.54
N LEU A 65 13.93 -13.42 2.48
CA LEU A 65 12.67 -12.72 2.29
C LEU A 65 11.46 -13.69 2.31
N PRO A 66 10.23 -13.17 2.50
CA PRO A 66 9.02 -13.95 2.27
C PRO A 66 9.05 -14.61 0.87
N PRO A 67 8.51 -15.83 0.72
CA PRO A 67 8.56 -16.53 -0.56
C PRO A 67 7.73 -15.81 -1.62
N ILE A 68 8.01 -16.07 -2.90
CA ILE A 68 7.08 -15.70 -3.97
C ILE A 68 5.74 -16.39 -3.71
N THR A 69 4.64 -15.65 -3.78
CA THR A 69 3.29 -16.22 -3.59
C THR A 69 2.97 -17.24 -4.68
N SER A 70 2.22 -18.29 -4.32
CA SER A 70 1.73 -19.30 -5.26
C SER A 70 0.62 -18.81 -6.19
N ASP A 71 0.02 -17.65 -5.89
CA ASP A 71 -1.15 -17.14 -6.62
C ASP A 71 -0.79 -16.50 -7.97
N THR A 72 0.51 -16.44 -8.29
CA THR A 72 1.05 -15.73 -9.45
C THR A 72 2.36 -16.33 -9.92
N ASP A 73 2.75 -15.98 -11.14
CA ASP A 73 3.99 -16.45 -11.76
C ASP A 73 5.19 -15.67 -11.16
N THR A 74 6.25 -16.41 -10.85
CA THR A 74 7.56 -15.90 -10.40
C THR A 74 8.08 -14.72 -11.24
N LYS A 75 7.79 -14.69 -12.55
CA LYS A 75 8.21 -13.60 -13.44
C LYS A 75 7.61 -12.24 -13.07
N PHE A 76 6.58 -12.19 -12.24
CA PHE A 76 6.01 -10.94 -11.74
C PHE A 76 6.59 -10.52 -10.39
N GLY A 77 7.19 -11.44 -9.62
CA GLY A 77 7.93 -11.09 -8.41
C GLY A 77 7.07 -10.72 -7.20
N TYR A 78 5.81 -11.13 -7.11
CA TYR A 78 4.99 -10.87 -5.94
C TYR A 78 5.42 -11.75 -4.76
N LEU A 79 5.72 -11.15 -3.62
CA LEU A 79 6.03 -11.90 -2.39
C LEU A 79 4.74 -12.16 -1.58
N ASN A 80 4.74 -13.26 -0.84
CA ASN A 80 3.70 -13.59 0.12
C ASN A 80 3.82 -12.66 1.34
N ILE A 81 3.08 -11.56 1.32
CA ILE A 81 3.17 -10.51 2.35
C ILE A 81 2.50 -10.94 3.67
N ASN A 82 1.63 -11.97 3.65
CA ASN A 82 0.99 -12.51 4.86
C ASN A 82 2.00 -13.04 5.88
N HIS A 83 3.17 -13.49 5.42
CA HIS A 83 4.26 -13.94 6.28
C HIS A 83 4.81 -12.84 7.22
N LEU A 84 4.51 -11.56 6.92
CA LEU A 84 4.86 -10.43 7.80
C LEU A 84 3.87 -10.22 8.94
N ILE A 85 2.67 -10.78 8.88
CA ILE A 85 1.60 -10.57 9.87
C ILE A 85 1.17 -11.86 10.57
N GLU A 86 1.36 -13.02 9.94
CA GLU A 86 1.05 -14.34 10.49
C GLU A 86 2.27 -15.27 10.40
N ASN A 87 2.40 -16.18 11.39
CA ASN A 87 3.46 -17.18 11.39
C ASN A 87 3.17 -18.27 10.35
N PRO A 88 4.04 -18.46 9.34
CA PRO A 88 3.84 -19.47 8.28
C PRO A 88 4.16 -20.91 8.73
N GLY A 89 4.29 -21.15 10.04
CA GLY A 89 4.66 -22.45 10.61
C GLY A 89 6.17 -22.68 10.74
N ILE A 90 6.99 -21.63 10.68
CA ILE A 90 8.46 -21.72 10.82
C ILE A 90 8.89 -21.34 12.24
N SER A 91 9.86 -22.07 12.80
CA SER A 91 10.27 -21.90 14.20
C SER A 91 11.15 -20.68 14.46
N THR A 92 11.73 -20.10 13.41
CA THR A 92 12.56 -18.88 13.46
C THR A 92 11.75 -17.59 13.44
N TRP A 93 10.44 -17.67 13.19
CA TRP A 93 9.57 -16.50 13.09
C TRP A 93 9.41 -15.79 14.44
N GLN A 94 9.65 -14.48 14.45
CA GLN A 94 9.56 -13.61 15.64
C GLN A 94 8.55 -12.47 15.49
N GLY A 95 7.69 -12.55 14.47
CA GLY A 95 6.68 -11.53 14.20
C GLY A 95 5.54 -11.47 15.24
N PRO A 96 4.45 -10.75 14.93
CA PRO A 96 4.20 -10.08 13.66
C PRO A 96 5.18 -8.93 13.40
N TYR A 97 5.66 -8.83 12.16
CA TYR A 97 6.59 -7.79 11.69
C TYR A 97 5.85 -6.53 11.24
N LEU A 98 4.60 -6.68 10.80
CA LEU A 98 3.68 -5.58 10.49
C LEU A 98 2.44 -5.68 11.37
N ALA A 99 1.99 -4.54 11.88
CA ALA A 99 0.76 -4.45 12.66
C ALA A 99 -0.45 -4.10 11.77
N PHE A 100 -0.58 -4.80 10.64
CA PHE A 100 -1.68 -4.64 9.69
C PHE A 100 -2.62 -5.84 9.81
N ASP A 101 -3.86 -5.67 9.39
CA ASP A 101 -4.87 -6.73 9.42
C ASP A 101 -4.87 -7.55 8.11
N ASP A 102 -5.08 -8.87 8.22
CA ASP A 102 -5.36 -9.72 7.05
C ASP A 102 -6.85 -9.75 6.76
N THR A 103 -7.33 -8.68 6.11
CA THR A 103 -8.74 -8.50 5.79
C THR A 103 -9.00 -8.70 4.28
N TRP A 104 -7.93 -8.99 3.51
CA TRP A 104 -7.98 -9.04 2.06
C TRP A 104 -8.40 -10.41 1.50
N ILE A 105 -9.54 -10.46 0.80
CA ILE A 105 -10.12 -11.70 0.24
C ILE A 105 -9.60 -11.97 -1.20
N GLY A 106 -8.33 -11.65 -1.49
CA GLY A 106 -7.81 -11.65 -2.87
C GLY A 106 -6.47 -12.36 -3.10
N GLY A 107 -6.02 -13.16 -2.13
CA GLY A 107 -4.79 -13.97 -2.21
C GLY A 107 -3.59 -13.35 -1.50
N ASP A 108 -2.54 -14.15 -1.36
CA ASP A 108 -1.40 -13.95 -0.44
C ASP A 108 -0.44 -12.80 -0.84
N GLN A 109 -0.70 -12.19 -1.99
CA GLN A 109 0.11 -11.13 -2.57
C GLN A 109 -0.24 -9.72 -2.05
N TYR A 110 -1.32 -9.60 -1.28
CA TYR A 110 -1.83 -8.35 -0.74
C TYR A 110 -2.29 -8.53 0.71
N ILE A 111 -2.07 -7.52 1.54
CA ILE A 111 -2.76 -7.32 2.82
C ILE A 111 -3.44 -5.96 2.83
N ASP A 112 -4.37 -5.74 3.74
CA ASP A 112 -5.03 -4.45 3.86
C ASP A 112 -4.04 -3.35 4.24
N HIS A 113 -4.25 -2.17 3.68
CA HIS A 113 -3.55 -0.98 4.14
C HIS A 113 -4.45 -0.23 5.14
N PRO A 114 -3.95 0.28 6.27
CA PRO A 114 -4.78 0.97 7.27
C PRO A 114 -5.65 2.11 6.72
N ASP A 115 -5.09 2.89 5.79
CA ASP A 115 -5.76 4.07 5.18
C ASP A 115 -6.14 3.92 3.70
N TYR A 116 -5.71 2.83 3.04
CA TYR A 116 -5.88 2.63 1.59
C TYR A 116 -6.33 1.21 1.31
N ILE A 117 -6.45 0.82 0.04
CA ILE A 117 -7.07 -0.46 -0.29
C ILE A 117 -6.18 -1.67 0.03
N ALA A 118 -4.89 -1.60 -0.25
CA ALA A 118 -3.99 -2.74 -0.12
C ALA A 118 -2.51 -2.33 -0.10
N THR A 119 -1.71 -3.16 0.55
CA THR A 119 -0.25 -3.14 0.58
C THR A 119 0.29 -4.40 -0.10
N GLN A 120 1.39 -4.28 -0.85
CA GLN A 120 2.06 -5.42 -1.48
C GLN A 120 3.58 -5.30 -1.37
N LEU A 121 4.26 -6.45 -1.52
CA LEU A 121 5.70 -6.54 -1.70
C LEU A 121 6.03 -7.12 -3.07
N LEU A 122 7.03 -6.53 -3.72
CA LEU A 122 7.57 -6.97 -5.00
C LEU A 122 9.07 -7.22 -4.89
N LEU A 123 9.55 -8.28 -5.52
CA LEU A 123 10.96 -8.58 -5.73
C LEU A 123 11.26 -8.52 -7.22
N LYS A 124 11.95 -7.46 -7.64
CA LYS A 124 12.21 -7.16 -9.05
C LYS A 124 13.68 -7.28 -9.37
N GLU A 125 14.04 -7.57 -10.62
CA GLU A 125 15.42 -7.51 -11.05
C GLU A 125 15.97 -6.08 -10.87
N LYS A 126 17.16 -5.97 -10.28
CA LYS A 126 17.77 -4.67 -10.03
C LYS A 126 17.97 -3.89 -11.34
N GLY A 127 17.57 -2.62 -11.32
CA GLY A 127 17.69 -1.71 -12.47
C GLY A 127 16.63 -1.89 -13.56
N SER A 128 15.72 -2.87 -13.42
CA SER A 128 14.60 -3.03 -14.33
C SER A 128 13.68 -1.80 -14.32
N GLN A 129 13.10 -1.52 -15.49
CA GLN A 129 12.15 -0.41 -15.70
C GLN A 129 10.73 -0.98 -15.62
N TRP A 130 9.98 -0.60 -14.59
CA TRP A 130 8.62 -1.08 -14.38
C TRP A 130 7.81 -0.02 -13.65
N VAL A 131 6.51 0.03 -13.96
CA VAL A 131 5.54 0.93 -13.31
C VAL A 131 4.39 0.16 -12.65
N ARG A 132 4.27 -1.15 -12.96
CA ARG A 132 3.23 -2.04 -12.44
C ARG A 132 3.87 -3.25 -11.78
N GLY A 133 3.26 -3.74 -10.70
CA GLY A 133 3.62 -5.04 -10.12
C GLY A 133 3.53 -6.17 -11.14
N SER A 134 2.56 -6.12 -12.05
CA SER A 134 2.35 -7.14 -13.09
C SER A 134 3.33 -7.08 -14.27
N SER A 135 4.35 -6.21 -14.24
CA SER A 135 5.42 -6.24 -15.24
C SER A 135 6.29 -7.48 -15.05
N GLU A 136 6.60 -8.20 -16.15
CA GLU A 136 7.44 -9.41 -16.17
C GLU A 136 8.93 -9.10 -15.95
N THR A 137 9.24 -8.57 -14.77
CA THR A 137 10.56 -8.11 -14.30
C THR A 137 10.87 -8.66 -12.91
N GLY A 138 10.10 -9.66 -12.48
CA GLY A 138 10.30 -10.39 -11.23
C GLY A 138 11.64 -11.10 -11.22
N CYS A 139 12.24 -11.16 -10.05
CA CYS A 139 13.52 -11.82 -9.89
C CYS A 139 13.39 -13.33 -10.11
N ASN A 140 14.36 -13.91 -10.83
CA ASN A 140 14.44 -15.34 -11.12
C ASN A 140 15.79 -15.91 -10.66
N ALA A 141 15.95 -17.23 -10.75
CA ALA A 141 17.16 -17.91 -10.27
C ALA A 141 18.47 -17.47 -10.97
N SER A 142 18.38 -16.86 -12.15
CA SER A 142 19.54 -16.32 -12.89
C SER A 142 19.79 -14.84 -12.63
N SER A 143 18.88 -14.15 -11.93
CA SER A 143 19.04 -12.75 -11.60
C SER A 143 20.17 -12.58 -10.58
N PRO A 144 21.17 -11.71 -10.83
CA PRO A 144 22.32 -11.57 -9.94
C PRO A 144 21.94 -10.87 -8.63
N VAL A 145 21.06 -9.87 -8.71
CA VAL A 145 20.60 -9.06 -7.59
C VAL A 145 19.15 -8.64 -7.87
N CYS A 146 18.33 -8.71 -6.84
CA CYS A 146 16.96 -8.21 -6.85
C CYS A 146 16.87 -6.95 -6.01
N SER A 147 15.90 -6.08 -6.31
CA SER A 147 15.50 -4.99 -5.44
C SER A 147 14.11 -5.28 -4.87
N LEU A 148 13.98 -5.15 -3.56
CA LEU A 148 12.69 -5.23 -2.88
C LEU A 148 11.93 -3.91 -3.08
N ALA A 149 10.62 -3.97 -3.26
CA ALA A 149 9.76 -2.80 -3.26
C ALA A 149 8.49 -3.03 -2.45
N ALA A 150 8.13 -2.06 -1.62
CA ALA A 150 6.82 -1.98 -0.98
C ALA A 150 5.90 -1.11 -1.83
N CYS A 151 4.62 -1.46 -1.94
CA CYS A 151 3.65 -0.62 -2.64
C CYS A 151 2.32 -0.48 -1.92
N ILE A 152 1.66 0.64 -2.21
CA ILE A 152 0.32 0.99 -1.73
C ILE A 152 -0.57 1.25 -2.94
N TRP A 153 -1.78 0.67 -2.91
CA TRP A 153 -2.78 0.82 -3.96
C TRP A 153 -3.73 1.99 -3.71
N LEU A 154 -4.20 2.61 -4.80
CA LEU A 154 -5.20 3.68 -4.81
C LEU A 154 -4.82 4.93 -4.01
N VAL A 155 -3.54 5.28 -3.97
CA VAL A 155 -3.06 6.56 -3.46
C VAL A 155 -3.54 7.69 -4.38
N PRO A 156 -4.05 8.84 -3.89
CA PRO A 156 -4.42 9.95 -4.76
C PRO A 156 -3.26 10.37 -5.66
N THR A 157 -3.48 10.51 -6.98
CA THR A 157 -2.43 10.83 -7.96
C THR A 157 -1.56 12.04 -7.58
N LYS A 158 -2.15 13.06 -6.96
CA LYS A 158 -1.39 14.24 -6.51
C LYS A 158 -0.45 13.90 -5.35
N VAL A 159 -0.87 13.03 -4.44
CA VAL A 159 -0.04 12.55 -3.33
C VAL A 159 1.07 11.65 -3.86
N ALA A 160 0.79 10.77 -4.82
CA ALA A 160 1.80 9.95 -5.49
C ALA A 160 2.93 10.79 -6.12
N ARG A 161 2.57 11.89 -6.79
CA ARG A 161 3.55 12.84 -7.35
C ARG A 161 4.32 13.59 -6.27
N ASP A 162 3.67 14.00 -5.19
CA ASP A 162 4.36 14.62 -4.05
C ASP A 162 5.36 13.64 -3.41
N ILE A 163 5.03 12.35 -3.33
CA ILE A 163 5.97 11.30 -2.90
C ILE A 163 7.17 11.21 -3.84
N ASN A 164 6.94 11.16 -5.16
CA ASN A 164 8.01 11.14 -6.17
C ASN A 164 8.94 12.36 -6.03
N GLN A 165 8.35 13.55 -5.86
CA GLN A 165 9.10 14.78 -5.67
C GLN A 165 9.92 14.77 -4.36
N ILE A 166 9.36 14.27 -3.26
CA ILE A 166 10.05 14.25 -1.97
C ILE A 166 11.23 13.27 -2.00
N VAL A 167 11.06 12.11 -2.63
CA VAL A 167 12.03 11.01 -2.58
C VAL A 167 13.06 11.10 -3.70
N ASP A 168 12.61 11.30 -4.94
CA ASP A 168 13.46 11.29 -6.13
C ASP A 168 13.78 12.70 -6.66
N GLY A 169 13.13 13.74 -6.13
CA GLY A 169 13.31 15.12 -6.59
C GLY A 169 12.63 15.40 -7.94
N ASP A 170 11.85 14.45 -8.47
CA ASP A 170 11.18 14.60 -9.76
C ASP A 170 9.80 15.27 -9.60
N THR A 171 9.60 16.36 -10.34
CA THR A 171 8.36 17.15 -10.39
C THR A 171 7.48 16.79 -11.59
N SER A 172 7.78 15.69 -12.29
CA SER A 172 7.02 15.20 -13.43
C SER A 172 5.53 15.09 -13.12
N ILE A 173 4.72 15.54 -14.08
CA ILE A 173 3.25 15.47 -14.02
C ILE A 173 2.72 14.33 -14.90
N GLU A 174 3.60 13.42 -15.31
CA GLU A 174 3.21 12.26 -16.10
C GLU A 174 2.26 11.35 -15.32
N SER A 175 1.65 10.41 -16.05
CA SER A 175 0.76 9.43 -15.44
C SER A 175 1.49 8.28 -14.76
N SER A 176 2.77 8.10 -15.06
CA SER A 176 3.59 7.04 -14.53
C SER A 176 5.07 7.41 -14.55
N ASP A 177 5.85 6.73 -13.70
CA ASP A 177 7.31 6.87 -13.64
C ASP A 177 7.95 5.51 -13.35
N ALA A 178 8.90 5.13 -14.22
CA ALA A 178 9.64 3.87 -14.19
C ALA A 178 11.08 4.04 -13.67
N THR A 179 11.46 5.26 -13.26
CA THR A 179 12.82 5.67 -12.88
C THR A 179 12.88 6.15 -11.43
N GLY A 180 14.07 6.27 -10.84
CA GLY A 180 14.22 6.63 -9.41
C GLY A 180 14.00 5.49 -8.41
N LYS A 181 13.71 5.84 -7.15
CA LYS A 181 13.33 4.94 -6.05
C LYS A 181 11.82 4.72 -6.01
N ILE A 182 11.03 5.70 -6.43
CA ILE A 182 9.58 5.63 -6.51
C ILE A 182 9.16 5.12 -7.89
N ARG A 183 8.23 4.17 -7.91
CA ARG A 183 7.49 3.80 -9.12
C ARG A 183 6.04 4.16 -8.92
N TYR A 184 5.41 4.77 -9.91
CA TYR A 184 3.97 4.95 -9.85
C TYR A 184 3.30 4.77 -11.21
N ASP A 185 2.03 4.37 -11.17
CA ASP A 185 1.16 4.29 -12.33
C ASP A 185 -0.25 4.74 -11.92
N ASN A 186 -0.77 5.75 -12.60
CA ASN A 186 -2.13 6.22 -12.41
C ASN A 186 -3.12 5.22 -12.99
N THR A 187 -4.08 4.80 -12.17
CA THR A 187 -5.16 3.89 -12.53
C THR A 187 -6.52 4.55 -12.27
N PHE A 188 -7.62 3.85 -12.54
CA PHE A 188 -8.95 4.36 -12.24
C PHE A 188 -9.17 4.43 -10.72
N GLY A 189 -9.30 5.65 -10.19
CA GLY A 189 -9.58 5.91 -8.76
C GLY A 189 -8.36 6.25 -7.91
N GLY A 190 -7.13 6.08 -8.41
CA GLY A 190 -5.89 6.39 -7.72
C GLY A 190 -4.67 5.80 -8.40
N ALA A 191 -3.49 6.01 -7.83
CA ALA A 191 -2.22 5.48 -8.29
C ALA A 191 -1.81 4.24 -7.48
N LEU A 192 -1.15 3.30 -8.14
CA LEU A 192 -0.21 2.40 -7.46
C LEU A 192 1.06 3.20 -7.20
N VAL A 193 1.55 3.20 -5.96
CA VAL A 193 2.83 3.82 -5.59
C VAL A 193 3.70 2.78 -4.94
N CYS A 194 4.89 2.55 -5.48
CA CYS A 194 5.89 1.67 -4.93
C CYS A 194 7.15 2.44 -4.55
N MET A 195 7.82 2.00 -3.50
CA MET A 195 9.15 2.46 -3.12
C MET A 195 10.11 1.27 -3.12
N ILE A 196 11.18 1.40 -3.90
CA ILE A 196 12.27 0.44 -3.95
C ILE A 196 13.12 0.63 -2.68
N GLY A 197 13.31 -0.44 -1.92
CA GLY A 197 14.19 -0.51 -0.77
C GLY A 197 15.54 -1.13 -1.14
N ASP A 198 16.02 -2.00 -0.27
CA ASP A 198 17.34 -2.62 -0.41
C ASP A 198 17.39 -3.73 -1.45
N ASP A 199 18.63 -4.05 -1.82
CA ASP A 199 18.97 -5.10 -2.74
C ASP A 199 19.23 -6.43 -2.02
N TYR A 200 18.75 -7.52 -2.60
CA TYR A 200 18.88 -8.87 -2.07
C TYR A 200 19.53 -9.78 -3.12
N PRO A 201 20.57 -10.54 -2.76
CA PRO A 201 21.11 -11.56 -3.65
C PRO A 201 20.10 -12.70 -3.78
N MET A 202 19.92 -13.24 -4.99
CA MET A 202 19.23 -14.52 -5.11
C MET A 202 20.11 -15.61 -4.51
N PRO A 203 19.54 -16.60 -3.78
CA PRO A 203 20.28 -17.77 -3.39
C PRO A 203 20.87 -18.40 -4.66
N SER A 204 22.19 -18.42 -4.76
CA SER A 204 22.85 -19.15 -5.84
C SER A 204 22.39 -20.59 -5.74
N THR A 205 21.80 -21.14 -6.80
CA THR A 205 21.65 -22.59 -6.93
C THR A 205 23.04 -23.19 -6.82
N GLN A 206 23.41 -23.67 -5.62
CA GLN A 206 24.56 -24.54 -5.52
C GLN A 206 24.23 -25.77 -6.38
N PRO A 207 25.08 -26.13 -7.36
CA PRO A 207 24.92 -27.41 -8.02
C PRO A 207 25.13 -28.50 -6.97
N ASN A 208 24.11 -29.34 -6.79
CA ASN A 208 24.22 -30.63 -6.10
C ASN A 208 25.26 -31.51 -6.80
#